data_AF-A0A955T3A7-F1
#
_entry.id   AF-A0A955T3A7-F1
#
_cell.length_a   1.000
_cell.length_b   1.000
_cell.length_c   1.000
_cell.angle_alpha   90.00
_cell.angle_beta   90.00
_cell.angle_gamma   90.00
#
_symmetry.space_group_name_H-M   'P 1'
#
loop_
_entity.id
_entity.type
_entity.pdbx_description
1 polymer ?
#
loop_
_entity_poly.entity_id
_entity_poly.type
_entity_poly.pdbx_seq_one_letter_code
_entity_poly.pdbx_strand_id
1 'polypeptide(L)'
;VKESLDSQEWWDRFETDWLCLDTEIMPWSAKAQALLQSQYAPVGASGKASLEKVCEALEMAGQRDGGSEELLARYKDRKSMIEDYISAYQRYCWTVDGIDDLRIAPFHLLATEKGVHSDKPHDWHMTVLSDICQDDDRILTPTPHKTVDLMDPEEEEKAIQWWKDITGEGKEGMVVKPMDWLVRGKRGLVQPAIKCRGREYLRIIYGPEYTLPDHLERLRPRGLSVKRSLALREFALGLEALHRFVDREPLYRVHECVFGVLALESEPVDPRL
;
A
#
# COMPACT_ATOMS: atom_id res chain seq x y z
N VAL A 1 -17.56 5.15 -12.61
CA VAL A 1 -17.13 6.54 -12.26
C VAL A 1 -18.06 7.60 -12.82
N LYS A 2 -18.00 8.03 -14.10
CA LYS A 2 -18.88 9.10 -14.61
C LYS A 2 -20.36 8.82 -14.34
N GLU A 3 -20.81 7.61 -14.62
CA GLU A 3 -22.20 7.19 -14.36
C GLU A 3 -22.59 7.31 -12.87
N SER A 4 -21.67 7.02 -11.94
CA SER A 4 -21.96 7.15 -10.49
C SER A 4 -21.93 8.61 -10.03
N LEU A 5 -21.19 9.48 -10.72
CA LEU A 5 -21.24 10.93 -10.50
C LEU A 5 -22.54 11.54 -11.05
N ASP A 6 -22.97 11.11 -12.24
CA ASP A 6 -24.21 11.54 -12.87
C ASP A 6 -25.44 11.14 -12.02
N SER A 7 -25.42 9.98 -11.34
CA SER A 7 -26.55 9.48 -10.55
C SER A 7 -26.81 10.23 -9.25
N GLN A 8 -25.84 11.00 -8.75
CA GLN A 8 -25.93 11.68 -7.44
C GLN A 8 -25.75 13.21 -7.53
N GLU A 9 -26.00 13.80 -8.71
CA GLU A 9 -25.91 15.25 -8.94
C GLU A 9 -24.55 15.86 -8.49
N TRP A 10 -23.45 15.10 -8.60
CA TRP A 10 -22.12 15.51 -8.11
C TRP A 10 -21.62 16.78 -8.79
N TRP A 11 -21.85 16.88 -10.10
CA TRP A 11 -21.44 18.00 -10.92
C TRP A 11 -22.02 19.32 -10.42
N ASP A 12 -23.30 19.32 -10.03
CA ASP A 12 -23.97 20.49 -9.48
C ASP A 12 -23.53 20.76 -8.03
N ARG A 13 -23.41 19.73 -7.19
CA ARG A 13 -22.93 19.84 -5.79
C ARG A 13 -21.56 20.55 -5.71
N PHE A 14 -20.66 20.24 -6.64
CA PHE A 14 -19.32 20.80 -6.70
C PHE A 14 -19.15 21.93 -7.72
N GLU A 15 -20.23 22.33 -8.42
CA GLU A 15 -20.24 23.29 -9.53
C GLU A 15 -19.05 23.08 -10.48
N THR A 16 -18.91 21.86 -10.97
CA THR A 16 -17.74 21.43 -11.75
C THR A 16 -18.13 20.45 -12.86
N ASP A 17 -17.38 20.46 -13.94
CA ASP A 17 -17.47 19.53 -15.07
C ASP A 17 -16.29 18.54 -15.14
N TRP A 18 -15.36 18.61 -14.18
CA TRP A 18 -14.23 17.69 -14.05
C TRP A 18 -13.86 17.45 -12.59
N LEU A 19 -13.11 16.38 -12.34
CA LEU A 19 -12.52 16.13 -11.04
C LEU A 19 -11.23 15.32 -11.18
N CYS A 20 -10.33 15.49 -10.20
CA CYS A 20 -9.10 14.71 -10.08
C CYS A 20 -9.17 13.86 -8.81
N LEU A 21 -9.10 12.53 -8.97
CA LEU A 21 -9.10 11.57 -7.87
C LEU A 21 -7.71 10.95 -7.71
N ASP A 22 -7.28 10.77 -6.46
CA ASP A 22 -6.20 9.85 -6.12
C ASP A 22 -6.81 8.50 -5.69
N THR A 23 -6.34 7.41 -6.29
CA THR A 23 -6.99 6.10 -6.22
C THR A 23 -5.99 4.95 -6.24
N GLU A 24 -6.36 3.84 -5.61
CA GLU A 24 -5.70 2.55 -5.82
C GLU A 24 -6.48 1.73 -6.86
N ILE A 25 -5.78 1.08 -7.79
CA ILE A 25 -6.38 0.22 -8.82
C ILE A 25 -5.87 -1.20 -8.64
N MET A 26 -6.80 -2.13 -8.46
CA MET A 26 -6.57 -3.55 -8.19
C MET A 26 -7.17 -4.43 -9.31
N PRO A 27 -6.63 -5.64 -9.55
CA PRO A 27 -5.56 -6.30 -8.80
C PRO A 27 -4.16 -5.83 -9.17
N TRP A 28 -3.19 -6.20 -8.32
CA TRP A 28 -1.78 -6.03 -8.64
C TRP A 28 -1.38 -6.84 -9.88
N SER A 29 -1.96 -8.03 -10.09
CA SER A 29 -1.73 -8.85 -11.27
C SER A 29 -2.05 -8.14 -12.59
N ALA A 30 -2.96 -7.16 -12.61
CA ALA A 30 -3.27 -6.39 -13.81
C ALA A 30 -2.12 -5.45 -14.23
N LYS A 31 -1.35 -4.93 -13.27
CA LYS A 31 -0.24 -3.97 -13.52
C LYS A 31 1.15 -4.59 -13.44
N ALA A 32 1.31 -5.69 -12.69
CA ALA A 32 2.62 -6.22 -12.31
C ALA A 32 2.84 -7.70 -12.68
N GLN A 33 2.12 -8.21 -13.70
CA GLN A 33 2.26 -9.59 -14.16
C GLN A 33 3.70 -10.00 -14.47
N ALA A 34 4.47 -9.13 -15.14
CA ALA A 34 5.87 -9.40 -15.46
C ALA A 34 6.73 -9.58 -14.20
N LEU A 35 6.48 -8.80 -13.15
CA LEU A 35 7.20 -8.88 -11.88
C LEU A 35 6.81 -10.16 -11.12
N LEU A 36 5.52 -10.53 -11.12
CA LEU A 36 5.03 -11.80 -10.59
C LEU A 36 5.70 -12.99 -11.25
N GLN A 37 5.79 -13.01 -12.59
CA GLN A 37 6.36 -14.11 -13.35
C GLN A 37 7.88 -14.21 -13.23
N SER A 38 8.59 -13.08 -13.16
CA SER A 38 10.06 -13.05 -13.19
C SER A 38 10.73 -13.02 -11.82
N GLN A 39 10.05 -12.56 -10.77
CA GLN A 39 10.62 -12.39 -9.44
C GLN A 39 9.86 -13.21 -8.39
N TYR A 40 8.56 -12.99 -8.23
CA TYR A 40 7.84 -13.56 -7.08
C TYR A 40 7.58 -15.06 -7.20
N ALA A 41 7.00 -15.49 -8.32
CA ALA A 41 6.64 -16.89 -8.56
C ALA A 41 7.87 -17.81 -8.67
N PRO A 42 8.99 -17.42 -9.32
CA PRO A 42 10.20 -18.23 -9.34
C PRO A 42 10.75 -18.53 -7.94
N VAL A 43 10.81 -17.52 -7.05
CA VAL A 43 11.26 -17.70 -5.65
C VAL A 43 10.37 -18.69 -4.91
N GLY A 44 9.04 -18.56 -5.05
CA GLY A 44 8.09 -19.48 -4.43
C GLY A 44 8.23 -20.91 -4.98
N ALA A 45 8.27 -21.07 -6.30
CA ALA A 45 8.37 -22.37 -6.95
C ALA A 45 9.68 -23.09 -6.62
N SER A 46 10.83 -22.41 -6.72
CA SER A 46 12.13 -23.01 -6.40
C SER A 46 12.27 -23.31 -4.91
N GLY A 47 11.79 -22.40 -4.05
CA GLY A 47 11.80 -22.58 -2.60
C GLY A 47 10.99 -23.81 -2.19
N LYS A 48 9.77 -23.95 -2.71
CA LYS A 48 8.89 -25.08 -2.40
C LYS A 48 9.52 -26.41 -2.83
N ALA A 49 9.97 -26.50 -4.09
CA ALA A 49 10.54 -27.72 -4.65
C ALA A 49 11.83 -28.16 -3.94
N SER A 50 12.71 -27.22 -3.62
CA SER A 50 14.00 -27.54 -2.97
C SER A 50 13.83 -27.91 -1.50
N LEU A 51 13.05 -27.15 -0.73
CA LEU A 51 12.87 -27.41 0.71
C LEU A 51 12.13 -28.72 0.98
N GLU A 52 11.21 -29.11 0.10
CA GLU A 52 10.57 -30.43 0.17
C GLU A 52 11.61 -31.56 0.10
N LYS A 53 12.53 -31.52 -0.88
CA LYS A 53 13.59 -32.53 -1.02
C LYS A 53 14.61 -32.50 0.11
N VAL A 54 14.93 -31.33 0.66
CA VAL A 54 15.82 -31.25 1.82
C VAL A 54 15.18 -31.88 3.05
N CYS A 55 13.90 -31.60 3.31
CA CYS A 55 13.18 -32.22 4.43
C CYS A 55 13.11 -33.75 4.29
N GLU A 56 12.78 -34.28 3.10
CA GLU A 56 12.79 -35.73 2.83
C GLU A 56 14.16 -36.37 3.13
N ALA A 57 15.25 -35.72 2.69
CA ALA A 57 16.60 -36.22 2.90
C ALA A 57 17.01 -36.21 4.39
N LEU A 58 16.66 -35.16 5.11
CA LEU A 58 16.94 -35.02 6.54
C LEU A 58 16.12 -36.02 7.38
N GLU A 59 14.87 -36.31 7.00
CA GLU A 59 14.06 -37.36 7.63
C GLU A 59 14.69 -38.74 7.44
N MET A 60 15.14 -39.08 6.24
CA MET A 60 15.84 -40.34 5.97
C MET A 60 17.15 -40.46 6.76
N ALA A 61 17.88 -39.35 6.95
CA ALA A 61 19.09 -39.34 7.76
C ALA A 61 18.78 -39.58 9.24
N GLY A 62 17.77 -38.91 9.80
CA GLY A 62 17.40 -39.03 11.21
C GLY A 62 16.92 -40.44 11.57
N GLN A 63 16.27 -41.14 10.64
CA GLN A 63 15.91 -42.54 10.83
C GLN A 63 17.11 -43.49 10.96
N ARG A 64 18.31 -43.10 10.49
CA ARG A 64 19.52 -43.93 10.54
C ARG A 64 20.31 -43.76 11.83
N ASP A 65 20.52 -42.53 12.27
CA ASP A 65 21.44 -42.22 13.37
C ASP A 65 20.96 -41.17 14.37
N GLY A 66 19.76 -40.58 14.17
CA GLY A 66 19.20 -39.55 15.05
C GLY A 66 20.07 -38.28 15.17
N GLY A 67 20.81 -37.94 14.11
CA GLY A 67 21.69 -36.77 14.08
C GLY A 67 21.14 -35.55 13.32
N SER A 68 19.90 -35.61 12.81
CA SER A 68 19.37 -34.60 11.86
C SER A 68 18.16 -33.82 12.38
N GLU A 69 17.66 -34.09 13.59
CA GLU A 69 16.39 -33.57 14.12
C GLU A 69 16.36 -32.04 14.18
N GLU A 70 17.43 -31.43 14.70
CA GLU A 70 17.53 -29.97 14.80
C GLU A 70 17.54 -29.31 13.41
N LEU A 71 18.31 -29.90 12.49
CA LEU A 71 18.40 -29.41 11.11
C LEU A 71 17.07 -29.60 10.37
N LEU A 72 16.41 -30.74 10.58
CA LEU A 72 15.09 -31.03 10.02
C LEU A 72 14.04 -30.02 10.51
N ALA A 73 14.00 -29.73 11.80
CA ALA A 73 13.09 -28.73 12.37
C ALA A 73 13.29 -27.37 11.70
N ARG A 74 14.56 -26.92 11.58
CA ARG A 74 14.89 -25.67 10.90
C ARG A 74 14.41 -25.63 9.45
N TYR A 75 14.58 -26.71 8.69
CA TYR A 75 14.15 -26.74 7.29
C TYR A 75 12.64 -26.88 7.12
N LYS A 76 11.94 -27.51 8.08
CA LYS A 76 10.47 -27.51 8.15
C LYS A 76 9.92 -26.09 8.37
N ASP A 77 10.52 -25.32 9.26
CA ASP A 77 10.15 -23.92 9.47
C ASP A 77 10.33 -23.08 8.19
N ARG A 78 11.48 -23.24 7.52
CA ARG A 78 11.73 -22.56 6.24
C ARG A 78 10.72 -22.96 5.15
N LYS A 79 10.33 -24.23 5.10
CA LYS A 79 9.30 -24.72 4.17
C LYS A 79 7.97 -24.02 4.41
N SER A 80 7.53 -23.94 5.67
CA SER A 80 6.30 -23.23 6.04
C SER A 80 6.36 -21.74 5.69
N MET A 81 7.51 -21.07 5.91
CA MET A 81 7.67 -19.66 5.55
C MET A 81 7.59 -19.40 4.04
N ILE A 82 8.03 -20.34 3.20
CA ILE A 82 7.85 -20.26 1.75
C ILE A 82 6.37 -20.42 1.37
N GLU A 83 5.63 -21.30 2.03
CA GLU A 83 4.18 -21.47 1.81
C GLU A 83 3.41 -20.20 2.23
N ASP A 84 3.80 -19.57 3.34
CA ASP A 84 3.25 -18.27 3.77
C ASP A 84 3.53 -17.17 2.73
N TYR A 85 4.75 -17.12 2.21
CA TYR A 85 5.14 -16.17 1.17
C TYR A 85 4.35 -16.35 -0.13
N ILE A 86 4.16 -17.59 -0.58
CA ILE A 86 3.35 -17.92 -1.76
C ILE A 86 1.91 -17.46 -1.53
N SER A 87 1.35 -17.81 -0.38
CA SER A 87 0.01 -17.41 0.02
C SER A 87 -0.13 -15.89 0.09
N ALA A 88 0.90 -15.16 0.53
CA ALA A 88 0.87 -13.71 0.65
C ALA A 88 0.73 -13.03 -0.72
N TYR A 89 1.57 -13.35 -1.72
CA TYR A 89 1.49 -12.66 -3.02
C TYR A 89 0.26 -13.09 -3.84
N GLN A 90 -0.22 -14.33 -3.68
CA GLN A 90 -1.39 -14.83 -4.40
C GLN A 90 -2.69 -14.08 -4.04
N ARG A 91 -2.81 -13.56 -2.82
CA ARG A 91 -3.97 -12.76 -2.38
C ARG A 91 -4.20 -11.49 -3.20
N TYR A 92 -3.16 -10.99 -3.87
CA TYR A 92 -3.22 -9.77 -4.69
C TYR A 92 -3.32 -10.07 -6.19
N CYS A 93 -3.56 -11.34 -6.54
CA CYS A 93 -3.61 -11.83 -7.91
C CYS A 93 -4.96 -12.47 -8.22
N TRP A 94 -5.67 -11.93 -9.20
CA TRP A 94 -6.77 -12.62 -9.86
C TRP A 94 -6.73 -12.35 -11.37
N THR A 95 -7.45 -13.16 -12.14
CA THR A 95 -7.59 -13.00 -13.58
C THR A 95 -8.47 -11.79 -13.88
N VAL A 96 -8.04 -10.96 -14.83
CA VAL A 96 -8.83 -9.83 -15.32
C VAL A 96 -9.20 -10.13 -16.78
N ASP A 97 -10.43 -10.57 -16.99
CA ASP A 97 -10.99 -10.88 -18.31
C ASP A 97 -11.74 -9.66 -18.89
N GLY A 98 -12.18 -8.74 -18.03
CA GLY A 98 -12.80 -7.48 -18.41
C GLY A 98 -12.73 -6.40 -17.34
N ILE A 99 -13.37 -5.27 -17.61
CA ILE A 99 -13.37 -4.10 -16.71
C ILE A 99 -14.03 -4.41 -15.35
N ASP A 100 -14.99 -5.35 -15.34
CA ASP A 100 -15.74 -5.76 -14.15
C ASP A 100 -14.89 -6.56 -13.14
N ASP A 101 -13.71 -7.00 -13.53
CA ASP A 101 -12.74 -7.65 -12.63
C ASP A 101 -11.81 -6.64 -11.96
N LEU A 102 -11.85 -5.37 -12.37
CA LEU A 102 -11.07 -4.31 -11.74
C LEU A 102 -11.80 -3.76 -10.53
N ARG A 103 -11.02 -3.29 -9.55
CA ARG A 103 -11.52 -2.51 -8.41
C ARG A 103 -10.73 -1.22 -8.30
N ILE A 104 -11.43 -0.11 -8.11
CA ILE A 104 -10.86 1.22 -7.93
C ILE A 104 -11.29 1.74 -6.56
N ALA A 105 -10.32 1.96 -5.67
CA ALA A 105 -10.56 2.50 -4.34
C ALA A 105 -10.05 3.95 -4.29
N PRO A 106 -10.91 4.96 -4.49
CA PRO A 106 -10.52 6.34 -4.33
C PRO A 106 -10.27 6.64 -2.85
N PHE A 107 -9.23 7.42 -2.58
CA PHE A 107 -8.90 7.87 -1.23
C PHE A 107 -8.64 9.36 -1.11
N HIS A 108 -8.56 10.09 -2.22
CA HIS A 108 -8.60 11.55 -2.20
C HIS A 108 -9.38 12.14 -3.39
N LEU A 109 -10.17 13.18 -3.10
CA LEU A 109 -10.64 14.13 -4.11
C LEU A 109 -9.63 15.28 -4.13
N LEU A 110 -8.74 15.30 -5.11
CA LEU A 110 -7.61 16.23 -5.15
C LEU A 110 -8.04 17.63 -5.57
N ALA A 111 -8.79 17.73 -6.67
CA ALA A 111 -9.20 19.02 -7.23
C ALA A 111 -10.50 18.93 -8.04
N THR A 112 -11.22 20.05 -8.09
CA THR A 112 -12.35 20.34 -8.98
C THR A 112 -12.24 21.80 -9.46
N GLU A 113 -13.20 22.29 -10.25
CA GLU A 113 -13.23 23.70 -10.67
C GLU A 113 -13.24 24.69 -9.49
N LYS A 114 -13.75 24.28 -8.32
CA LYS A 114 -13.79 25.11 -7.10
C LYS A 114 -12.44 25.28 -6.41
N GLY A 115 -11.45 24.44 -6.69
CA GLY A 115 -10.22 24.43 -5.90
C GLY A 115 -9.53 23.09 -5.81
N VAL A 116 -8.32 23.15 -5.25
CA VAL A 116 -7.64 22.00 -4.65
C VAL A 116 -8.22 21.77 -3.26
N HIS A 117 -8.66 20.55 -2.95
CA HIS A 117 -9.36 20.23 -1.70
C HIS A 117 -8.41 19.82 -0.56
N SER A 118 -7.17 20.29 -0.58
CA SER A 118 -6.19 20.05 0.51
C SER A 118 -6.48 20.87 1.78
N ASP A 119 -7.53 21.70 1.77
CA ASP A 119 -8.06 22.37 2.95
C ASP A 119 -9.04 21.50 3.75
N LYS A 120 -9.47 20.36 3.18
CA LYS A 120 -10.41 19.44 3.82
C LYS A 120 -9.68 18.37 4.64
N PRO A 121 -10.27 17.95 5.77
CA PRO A 121 -9.73 16.85 6.57
C PRO A 121 -9.94 15.50 5.87
N HIS A 122 -9.15 14.49 6.23
CA HIS A 122 -9.22 13.18 5.57
C HIS A 122 -10.56 12.45 5.76
N ASP A 123 -11.25 12.64 6.88
CA ASP A 123 -12.58 12.07 7.10
C ASP A 123 -13.61 12.64 6.11
N TRP A 124 -13.55 13.94 5.81
CA TRP A 124 -14.36 14.55 4.75
C TRP A 124 -14.12 13.87 3.39
N HIS A 125 -12.85 13.62 3.03
CA HIS A 125 -12.55 12.90 1.79
C HIS A 125 -13.12 11.49 1.80
N MET A 126 -13.01 10.76 2.91
CA MET A 126 -13.55 9.40 2.99
C MET A 126 -15.08 9.39 2.86
N THR A 127 -15.78 10.33 3.49
CA THR A 127 -17.24 10.47 3.34
C THR A 127 -17.63 10.78 1.91
N VAL A 128 -17.04 11.83 1.32
CA VAL A 128 -17.29 12.25 -0.07
C VAL A 128 -17.06 11.12 -1.05
N LEU A 129 -15.97 10.37 -0.91
CA LEU A 129 -15.64 9.29 -1.83
C LEU A 129 -16.48 8.04 -1.60
N SER A 130 -16.93 7.79 -0.36
CA SER A 130 -17.89 6.73 -0.07
C SER A 130 -19.24 6.99 -0.72
N ASP A 131 -19.71 8.24 -0.72
CA ASP A 131 -20.92 8.65 -1.44
C ASP A 131 -20.77 8.30 -2.94
N ILE A 132 -19.67 8.71 -3.60
CA ILE A 132 -19.41 8.40 -5.03
C ILE A 132 -19.46 6.90 -5.31
N CYS A 133 -18.97 6.07 -4.39
CA CYS A 133 -18.95 4.62 -4.56
C CYS A 133 -20.32 3.97 -4.31
N GLN A 134 -21.29 4.66 -3.68
CA GLN A 134 -22.51 4.05 -3.14
C GLN A 134 -23.38 3.35 -4.19
N ASP A 135 -23.43 3.86 -5.43
CA ASP A 135 -24.27 3.31 -6.51
C ASP A 135 -23.48 2.42 -7.50
N ASP A 136 -22.20 2.15 -7.22
CA ASP A 136 -21.32 1.36 -8.09
C ASP A 136 -20.82 0.11 -7.35
N ASP A 137 -21.64 -0.94 -7.38
CA ASP A 137 -21.31 -2.26 -6.83
C ASP A 137 -20.32 -3.06 -7.73
N ARG A 138 -19.84 -2.47 -8.83
CA ARG A 138 -19.05 -3.19 -9.84
C ARG A 138 -17.56 -2.89 -9.72
N ILE A 139 -17.18 -1.62 -9.84
CA ILE A 139 -15.78 -1.20 -10.02
C ILE A 139 -15.31 -0.36 -8.85
N LEU A 140 -16.10 0.62 -8.43
CA LEU A 140 -15.72 1.49 -7.33
C LEU A 140 -15.84 0.75 -6.00
N THR A 141 -14.92 1.02 -5.08
CA THR A 141 -14.95 0.38 -3.76
C THR A 141 -14.61 1.42 -2.70
N PRO A 142 -15.49 1.64 -1.70
CA PRO A 142 -15.19 2.57 -0.63
C PRO A 142 -14.00 2.08 0.19
N THR A 143 -13.13 3.00 0.60
CA THR A 143 -11.96 2.67 1.43
C THR A 143 -12.37 2.52 2.90
N PRO A 144 -12.20 1.34 3.53
CA PRO A 144 -12.41 1.20 4.96
C PRO A 144 -11.44 2.08 5.74
N HIS A 145 -11.94 2.88 6.66
CA HIS A 145 -11.14 3.82 7.44
C HIS A 145 -11.63 3.91 8.88
N LYS A 146 -10.77 4.47 9.74
CA LYS A 146 -11.06 4.72 11.15
C LYS A 146 -10.35 6.00 11.59
N THR A 147 -11.08 6.88 12.26
CA THR A 147 -10.49 8.01 13.00
C THR A 147 -10.04 7.52 14.37
N VAL A 148 -8.88 8.00 14.82
CA VAL A 148 -8.24 7.58 16.08
C VAL A 148 -7.68 8.80 16.79
N ASP A 149 -8.10 9.04 18.03
CA ASP A 149 -7.45 9.97 18.95
C ASP A 149 -6.24 9.28 19.62
N LEU A 150 -5.04 9.71 19.25
CA LEU A 150 -3.78 9.19 19.80
C LEU A 150 -3.50 9.67 21.24
N MET A 151 -4.38 10.49 21.82
CA MET A 151 -4.34 10.85 23.24
C MET A 151 -5.22 9.93 24.11
N ASP A 152 -6.04 9.07 23.51
CA ASP A 152 -6.86 8.07 24.19
C ASP A 152 -6.26 6.66 24.02
N PRO A 153 -5.68 6.06 25.08
CA PRO A 153 -5.14 4.70 25.04
C PRO A 153 -6.16 3.63 24.62
N GLU A 154 -7.46 3.83 24.89
CA GLU A 154 -8.49 2.87 24.48
C GLU A 154 -8.71 2.90 22.96
N GLU A 155 -8.67 4.08 22.34
CA GLU A 155 -8.75 4.21 20.89
C GLU A 155 -7.50 3.68 20.19
N GLU A 156 -6.31 3.88 20.77
CA GLU A 156 -5.07 3.29 20.27
C GLU A 156 -5.16 1.74 20.23
N GLU A 157 -5.63 1.11 21.31
CA GLU A 157 -5.77 -0.36 21.34
C GLU A 157 -6.82 -0.84 20.34
N LYS A 158 -7.95 -0.14 20.18
CA LYS A 158 -8.96 -0.45 19.15
C LYS A 158 -8.39 -0.34 17.74
N ALA A 159 -7.52 0.64 17.48
CA ALA A 159 -6.85 0.80 16.19
C ALA A 159 -5.84 -0.32 15.92
N ILE A 160 -5.07 -0.71 16.94
CA ILE A 160 -4.14 -1.85 16.87
C ILE A 160 -4.91 -3.15 16.57
N GLN A 161 -6.03 -3.39 17.26
CA GLN A 161 -6.84 -4.58 17.03
C GLN A 161 -7.44 -4.59 15.63
N TRP A 162 -8.02 -3.48 15.17
CA TRP A 162 -8.53 -3.35 13.81
C TRP A 162 -7.43 -3.65 12.76
N TRP A 163 -6.22 -3.13 12.95
CA TRP A 163 -5.08 -3.42 12.07
C TRP A 163 -4.69 -4.91 12.09
N LYS A 164 -4.70 -5.56 13.25
CA LYS A 164 -4.45 -7.02 13.36
C LYS A 164 -5.51 -7.82 12.62
N ASP A 165 -6.77 -7.42 12.72
CA ASP A 165 -7.89 -8.11 12.08
C ASP A 165 -7.78 -8.03 10.55
N ILE A 166 -7.66 -6.82 9.99
CA ILE A 166 -7.58 -6.66 8.52
C ILE A 166 -6.32 -7.32 7.94
N THR A 167 -5.20 -7.29 8.66
CA THR A 167 -3.97 -7.95 8.18
C THR A 167 -4.03 -9.47 8.35
N GLY A 168 -4.76 -9.97 9.36
CA GLY A 168 -5.09 -11.39 9.52
C GLY A 168 -5.97 -11.93 8.41
N GLU A 169 -6.88 -11.10 7.89
CA GLU A 169 -7.68 -11.39 6.68
C GLU A 169 -6.85 -11.32 5.38
N GLY A 170 -5.61 -10.86 5.47
CA GLY A 170 -4.64 -10.84 4.37
C GLY A 170 -4.57 -9.53 3.60
N LYS A 171 -5.13 -8.43 4.12
CA LYS A 171 -4.89 -7.08 3.60
C LYS A 171 -3.43 -6.65 3.86
N GLU A 172 -2.94 -5.69 3.07
CA GLU A 172 -1.55 -5.26 3.12
C GLU A 172 -1.21 -4.63 4.47
N GLY A 173 -2.15 -3.88 5.05
CA GLY A 173 -1.95 -3.06 6.23
C GLY A 173 -2.79 -1.80 6.14
N MET A 174 -2.27 -0.70 6.69
CA MET A 174 -2.94 0.60 6.69
C MET A 174 -2.00 1.74 6.33
N VAL A 175 -2.58 2.87 5.94
CA VAL A 175 -1.91 4.15 5.80
C VAL A 175 -2.45 5.09 6.88
N VAL A 176 -1.58 5.52 7.79
CA VAL A 176 -1.90 6.47 8.85
C VAL A 176 -1.64 7.88 8.33
N LYS A 177 -2.67 8.73 8.35
CA LYS A 177 -2.60 10.12 7.92
C LYS A 177 -2.94 11.01 9.12
N PRO A 178 -2.35 12.22 9.26
CA PRO A 178 -2.89 13.24 10.16
C PRO A 178 -4.36 13.54 9.81
N MET A 179 -5.16 14.12 10.69
CA MET A 179 -6.55 14.45 10.34
C MET A 179 -6.61 15.51 9.24
N ASP A 180 -5.90 16.63 9.46
CA ASP A 180 -5.75 17.67 8.46
C ASP A 180 -4.73 17.24 7.40
N TRP A 181 -4.99 17.61 6.15
CA TRP A 181 -4.12 17.28 5.03
C TRP A 181 -2.72 17.92 5.12
N LEU A 182 -2.65 19.15 5.62
CA LEU A 182 -1.42 19.95 5.74
C LEU A 182 -1.14 20.30 7.20
N VAL A 183 -0.28 19.51 7.84
CA VAL A 183 0.12 19.74 9.24
C VAL A 183 1.57 20.19 9.33
N ARG A 184 1.81 21.31 10.03
CA ARG A 184 3.16 21.78 10.40
C ARG A 184 3.37 21.61 11.90
N GLY A 185 4.41 20.85 12.25
CA GLY A 185 4.88 20.70 13.63
C GLY A 185 6.09 21.59 13.92
N LYS A 186 6.67 21.43 15.12
CA LYS A 186 7.88 22.17 15.56
C LYS A 186 9.10 22.00 14.64
N ARG A 187 9.13 20.94 13.84
CA ARG A 187 10.23 20.58 12.93
C ARG A 187 9.90 20.80 11.45
N GLY A 188 8.86 21.57 11.16
CA GLY A 188 8.40 21.82 9.79
C GLY A 188 7.21 20.93 9.40
N LEU A 189 7.09 20.62 8.10
CA LEU A 189 6.00 19.84 7.56
C LEU A 189 6.02 18.40 8.10
N VAL A 190 4.88 17.94 8.60
CA VAL A 190 4.68 16.55 9.05
C VAL A 190 4.51 15.66 7.82
N GLN A 191 4.87 14.37 7.95
CA GLN A 191 4.62 13.40 6.87
C GLN A 191 3.11 13.34 6.59
N PRO A 192 2.67 13.50 5.33
CA PRO A 192 1.24 13.46 4.98
C PRO A 192 0.64 12.06 5.14
N ALA A 193 1.48 11.03 5.10
CA ALA A 193 1.07 9.64 5.25
C ALA A 193 2.22 8.77 5.76
N ILE A 194 1.90 7.76 6.57
CA ILE A 194 2.82 6.73 7.04
C ILE A 194 2.20 5.35 6.77
N LYS A 195 2.87 4.52 6.00
CA LYS A 195 2.45 3.14 5.77
C LYS A 195 2.82 2.24 6.95
N CYS A 196 1.87 1.39 7.38
CA CYS A 196 2.06 0.36 8.40
C CYS A 196 1.57 -0.98 7.85
N ARG A 197 2.51 -1.79 7.36
CA ARG A 197 2.24 -3.04 6.61
C ARG A 197 2.24 -4.26 7.53
N GLY A 198 1.31 -5.19 7.27
CA GLY A 198 1.11 -6.44 8.00
C GLY A 198 2.28 -7.41 7.87
N ARG A 199 2.40 -8.29 8.87
CA ARG A 199 3.49 -9.28 8.96
C ARG A 199 3.56 -10.18 7.72
N GLU A 200 2.44 -10.73 7.28
CA GLU A 200 2.44 -11.68 6.15
C GLU A 200 2.73 -10.98 4.81
N TYR A 201 2.20 -9.78 4.61
CA TYR A 201 2.50 -8.97 3.42
C TYR A 201 3.99 -8.68 3.29
N LEU A 202 4.67 -8.36 4.40
CA LEU A 202 6.09 -8.01 4.38
C LEU A 202 7.01 -9.16 3.93
N ARG A 203 6.52 -10.42 3.82
CA ARG A 203 7.27 -11.50 3.17
C ARG A 203 7.54 -11.22 1.69
N ILE A 204 6.61 -10.54 1.02
CA ILE A 204 6.74 -10.12 -0.38
C ILE A 204 7.87 -9.10 -0.53
N ILE A 205 8.13 -8.30 0.51
CA ILE A 205 9.07 -7.17 0.47
C ILE A 205 10.46 -7.54 1.02
N TYR A 206 10.51 -8.20 2.17
CA TYR A 206 11.76 -8.53 2.88
C TYR A 206 12.21 -9.99 2.65
N GLY A 207 11.42 -10.76 1.92
CA GLY A 207 11.66 -12.16 1.60
C GLY A 207 10.95 -13.14 2.53
N PRO A 208 10.82 -14.42 2.12
CA PRO A 208 9.99 -15.41 2.82
C PRO A 208 10.38 -15.62 4.28
N GLU A 209 11.69 -15.64 4.55
CA GLU A 209 12.30 -16.00 5.83
C GLU A 209 12.58 -14.78 6.73
N TYR A 210 12.08 -13.59 6.39
CA TYR A 210 12.44 -12.36 7.12
C TYR A 210 12.02 -12.38 8.60
N THR A 211 11.04 -13.22 8.94
CA THR A 211 10.51 -13.39 10.30
C THR A 211 11.43 -14.17 11.23
N LEU A 212 12.49 -14.80 10.72
CA LEU A 212 13.49 -15.46 11.57
C LEU A 212 14.19 -14.43 12.48
N PRO A 213 14.46 -14.75 13.77
CA PRO A 213 15.06 -13.79 14.71
C PRO A 213 16.33 -13.10 14.17
N ASP A 214 17.28 -13.88 13.65
CA ASP A 214 18.54 -13.38 13.08
C ASP A 214 18.34 -12.50 11.84
N HIS A 215 17.26 -12.73 11.08
CA HIS A 215 16.91 -11.92 9.93
C HIS A 215 16.25 -10.62 10.38
N LEU A 216 15.29 -10.73 11.28
CA LEU A 216 14.53 -9.60 11.81
C LEU A 216 15.43 -8.61 12.55
N GLU A 217 16.36 -9.10 13.37
CA GLU A 217 17.33 -8.25 14.09
C GLU A 217 18.19 -7.43 13.13
N ARG A 218 18.69 -8.04 12.05
CA ARG A 218 19.47 -7.35 11.01
C ARG A 218 18.63 -6.35 10.20
N LEU A 219 17.31 -6.53 10.12
CA LEU A 219 16.39 -5.66 9.37
C LEU A 219 15.80 -4.51 10.19
N ARG A 220 15.85 -4.58 11.53
CA ARG A 220 15.38 -3.50 12.43
C ARG A 220 16.07 -2.16 12.18
N PRO A 221 17.41 -2.07 12.09
CA PRO A 221 18.06 -0.80 11.77
C PRO A 221 17.80 -0.45 10.30
N ARG A 222 17.05 0.64 10.05
CA ARG A 222 16.77 1.14 8.71
C ARG A 222 16.77 2.66 8.64
N GLY A 223 17.42 3.21 7.62
CA GLY A 223 17.49 4.64 7.38
C GLY A 223 16.23 5.16 6.70
N LEU A 224 15.38 5.88 7.43
CA LEU A 224 14.13 6.45 6.88
C LEU A 224 14.27 7.91 6.43
N SER A 225 15.39 8.57 6.73
CA SER A 225 15.57 10.02 6.53
C SER A 225 15.45 10.41 5.06
N VAL A 226 16.10 9.68 4.15
CA VAL A 226 16.07 9.96 2.71
C VAL A 226 14.66 9.81 2.15
N LYS A 227 13.98 8.67 2.41
CA LYS A 227 12.60 8.45 1.92
C LYS A 227 11.62 9.47 2.49
N ARG A 228 11.74 9.83 3.78
CA ARG A 228 10.92 10.89 4.40
C ARG A 228 11.17 12.26 3.78
N SER A 229 12.41 12.59 3.42
CA SER A 229 12.75 13.85 2.76
C SER A 229 12.24 13.90 1.31
N LEU A 230 12.35 12.80 0.57
CA LEU A 230 11.80 12.66 -0.78
C LEU A 230 10.29 12.83 -0.76
N ALA A 231 9.59 12.09 0.10
CA ALA A 231 8.13 12.14 0.23
C ALA A 231 7.61 13.56 0.50
N LEU A 232 8.26 14.35 1.35
CA LEU A 232 7.84 15.75 1.62
C LEU A 232 8.05 16.68 0.42
N ARG A 233 9.13 16.46 -0.36
CA ARG A 233 9.43 17.28 -1.55
C ARG A 233 8.49 16.94 -2.69
N GLU A 234 8.26 15.64 -2.95
CA GLU A 234 7.29 15.15 -3.92
C GLU A 234 5.88 15.63 -3.59
N PHE A 235 5.47 15.53 -2.32
CA PHE A 235 4.19 16.03 -1.85
C PHE A 235 4.02 17.53 -2.09
N ALA A 236 5.03 18.34 -1.76
CA ALA A 236 4.99 19.78 -1.99
C ALA A 236 4.89 20.13 -3.48
N LEU A 237 5.62 19.44 -4.35
CA LEU A 237 5.55 19.63 -5.79
C LEU A 237 4.21 19.19 -6.38
N GLY A 238 3.67 18.06 -5.93
CA GLY A 238 2.36 17.57 -6.35
C GLY A 238 1.25 18.55 -5.98
N LEU A 239 1.28 19.08 -4.76
CA LEU A 239 0.32 20.07 -4.32
C LEU A 239 0.43 21.39 -5.10
N GLU A 240 1.65 21.88 -5.32
CA GLU A 240 1.90 23.07 -6.13
C GLU A 240 1.41 22.89 -7.57
N ALA A 241 1.63 21.72 -8.17
CA ALA A 241 1.14 21.41 -9.51
C ALA A 241 -0.39 21.51 -9.60
N LEU A 242 -1.11 20.98 -8.61
CA LEU A 242 -2.56 21.05 -8.53
C LEU A 242 -3.05 22.50 -8.41
N HIS A 243 -2.43 23.31 -7.55
CA HIS A 243 -2.80 24.73 -7.40
C HIS A 243 -2.60 25.50 -8.70
N ARG A 244 -1.42 25.36 -9.33
CA ARG A 244 -1.14 26.04 -10.62
C ARG A 244 -2.10 25.63 -11.73
N PHE A 245 -2.52 24.36 -11.75
CA PHE A 245 -3.49 23.87 -12.71
C PHE A 245 -4.87 24.53 -12.49
N VAL A 246 -5.37 24.53 -11.25
CA VAL A 246 -6.65 25.14 -10.90
C VAL A 246 -6.64 26.66 -11.11
N ASP A 247 -5.53 27.33 -10.80
CA ASP A 247 -5.35 28.78 -11.01
C ASP A 247 -5.14 29.15 -12.49
N ARG A 248 -5.20 28.18 -13.40
CA ARG A 248 -5.06 28.34 -14.86
C ARG A 248 -3.73 28.97 -15.27
N GLU A 249 -2.66 28.66 -14.55
CA GLU A 249 -1.31 29.02 -14.97
C GLU A 249 -0.94 28.31 -16.31
N PRO A 250 0.01 28.86 -17.08
CA PRO A 250 0.50 28.20 -18.29
C PRO A 250 0.96 26.77 -18.01
N LEU A 251 0.67 25.83 -18.91
CA LEU A 251 0.92 24.40 -18.71
C LEU A 251 2.37 24.06 -18.33
N TYR A 252 3.36 24.82 -18.82
CA TYR A 252 4.77 24.59 -18.45
C TYR A 252 5.05 24.84 -16.96
N ARG A 253 4.28 25.71 -16.29
CA ARG A 253 4.35 25.97 -14.84
C ARG A 253 3.76 24.84 -14.02
N VAL A 254 2.73 24.17 -14.53
CA VAL A 254 2.21 22.93 -13.93
C VAL A 254 3.21 21.80 -14.13
N HIS A 255 3.69 21.65 -15.37
CA HIS A 255 4.61 20.59 -15.75
C HIS A 255 5.97 20.66 -15.06
N GLU A 256 6.54 21.83 -14.76
CA GLU A 256 7.80 21.91 -14.01
C GLU A 256 7.69 21.23 -12.63
N CYS A 257 6.53 21.32 -11.97
CA CYS A 257 6.27 20.64 -10.71
C CYS A 257 6.08 19.13 -10.90
N VAL A 258 5.26 18.73 -11.88
CA VAL A 258 5.01 17.31 -12.21
C VAL A 258 6.29 16.58 -12.60
N PHE A 259 7.12 17.18 -13.46
CA PHE A 259 8.42 16.62 -13.85
C PHE A 259 9.42 16.64 -12.69
N GLY A 260 9.29 17.59 -11.76
CA GLY A 260 10.06 17.58 -10.51
C GLY A 260 9.78 16.33 -9.66
N VAL A 261 8.50 15.92 -9.52
CA VAL A 261 8.13 14.66 -8.83
C VAL A 261 8.76 13.47 -9.56
N LEU A 262 8.62 13.39 -10.87
CA LEU A 262 9.19 12.29 -11.67
C LEU A 262 10.72 12.21 -11.55
N ALA A 263 11.40 13.35 -11.51
CA ALA A 263 12.85 13.40 -11.33
C ALA A 263 13.28 12.92 -9.94
N LEU A 264 12.54 13.29 -8.88
CA LEU A 264 12.84 12.84 -7.51
C LEU A 264 12.65 11.34 -7.33
N GLU A 265 11.69 10.72 -8.00
CA GLU A 265 11.49 9.26 -7.97
C GLU A 265 12.64 8.46 -8.63
N SER A 266 13.55 9.13 -9.35
CA SER A 266 14.78 8.49 -9.85
C SER A 266 15.93 8.45 -8.84
N GLU A 267 15.80 9.15 -7.71
CA GLU A 267 16.81 9.14 -6.64
C GLU A 267 16.87 7.76 -5.96
N PRO A 268 18.07 7.16 -5.81
CA PRO A 268 18.18 5.84 -5.23
C PRO A 268 17.79 5.83 -3.76
N VAL A 269 16.82 4.99 -3.42
CA VAL A 269 16.36 4.75 -2.05
C VAL A 269 16.13 3.26 -1.85
N ASP A 270 16.17 2.80 -0.60
CA ASP A 270 15.87 1.40 -0.27
C ASP A 270 14.46 1.03 -0.78
N PRO A 271 14.33 0.11 -1.75
CA PRO A 271 13.05 -0.22 -2.39
C PRO A 271 12.08 -0.95 -1.45
N ARG A 272 12.53 -1.34 -0.26
CA ARG A 272 11.71 -2.01 0.75
C ARG A 272 10.87 -1.02 1.59
N LEU A 273 11.12 0.29 1.48
CA LEU A 273 10.52 1.33 2.32
C LEU A 273 9.16 1.85 1.84
#